data_AF-X0TLC5-F1
#
_entry.id   AF-X0TLC5-F1
#
_cell.length_a   1.000
_cell.length_b   1.000
_cell.length_c   1.000
_cell.angle_alpha   90.00
_cell.angle_beta   90.00
_cell.angle_gamma   90.00
#
_symmetry.space_group_name_H-M   'P 1'
#
loop_
_entity.id
_entity.type
_entity.pdbx_description
1 polymer ?
#
loop_
_entity_poly.entity_id
_entity_poly.type
_entity_poly.pdbx_seq_one_letter_code
_entity_poly.pdbx_strand_id
1 'polypeptide(L)' 'GRLPANAGKLVVLEGVYSMLGDIAPLKEMVAVAKKHGAMVLVDEAHSMGFFGA' A
#
# COMPACT_ATOMS: atom_id res chain seq x y z
N GLY A 1 -22.28 -1.11 0.27
CA GLY A 1 -21.95 -0.48 -1.02
C GLY A 1 -20.78 -1.23 -1.63
N ARG A 2 -20.94 -1.84 -2.80
CA ARG A 2 -19.86 -2.54 -3.51
C ARG A 2 -19.58 -1.73 -4.77
N LEU A 3 -18.30 -1.49 -5.06
CA LEU A 3 -17.91 -0.82 -6.30
C LEU A 3 -18.37 -1.66 -7.51
N PRO A 4 -18.74 -1.02 -8.63
CA PRO A 4 -19.04 -1.72 -9.87
C PRO A 4 -17.86 -2.63 -10.27
N ALA A 5 -18.13 -3.75 -10.92
CA ALA A 5 -17.10 -4.72 -11.31
C ALA A 5 -15.96 -4.10 -12.13
N ASN A 6 -16.29 -3.10 -12.94
CA ASN A 6 -15.38 -2.41 -13.86
C ASN A 6 -14.77 -1.12 -13.28
N ALA A 7 -15.05 -0.78 -12.02
CA ALA A 7 -14.45 0.39 -11.40
C ALA A 7 -12.95 0.17 -11.17
N GLY A 8 -12.16 1.19 -11.51
CA GLY A 8 -10.76 1.25 -11.11
C GLY A 8 -10.65 1.16 -9.59
N LYS A 9 -9.70 0.36 -9.11
CA LYS A 9 -9.43 0.17 -7.68
C LYS A 9 -8.05 0.72 -7.38
N LEU A 10 -7.94 1.56 -6.36
CA LEU A 10 -6.68 2.08 -5.86
C LEU A 10 -6.56 1.71 -4.40
N VAL A 11 -5.46 1.05 -4.05
CA VAL A 11 -5.08 0.75 -2.66
C VAL A 11 -3.99 1.74 -2.28
N VAL A 12 -4.23 2.54 -1.25
CA VAL A 12 -3.25 3.48 -0.70
C VAL A 12 -2.69 2.89 0.58
N LEU A 13 -1.37 2.76 0.65
CA LEU A 13 -0.62 2.21 1.79
C LEU A 13 0.33 3.28 2.33
N GLU A 14 0.58 3.28 3.62
CA GLU A 14 1.64 4.08 4.24
C GLU A 14 2.83 3.15 4.53
N GLY A 15 4.04 3.54 4.12
CA GLY A 15 5.24 2.70 4.25
C GLY A 15 5.71 2.51 5.69
N VAL A 16 5.50 3.51 6.54
CA VAL A 16 5.79 3.47 7.99
C VAL A 16 4.57 4.00 8.73
N TYR A 17 3.90 3.11 9.45
CA TYR A 17 2.84 3.50 10.37
C TYR A 17 3.50 4.10 11.64
N SER A 18 3.49 5.43 11.74
CA SER A 18 4.14 6.20 12.81
C SER A 18 3.68 5.85 14.23
N MET A 19 2.56 5.16 14.36
CA MET A 19 1.99 4.77 15.65
C MET A 19 2.64 3.53 16.27
N LEU A 20 3.28 2.66 15.46
CA LEU A 20 3.83 1.38 15.93
C LEU A 20 5.27 1.10 15.49
N GLY A 21 5.84 1.87 14.55
CA GLY A 21 7.23 1.69 14.11
C GLY A 21 7.49 0.37 13.37
N ASP A 22 6.46 -0.43 13.12
CA ASP A 22 6.54 -1.69 12.40
C ASP A 22 6.56 -1.45 10.89
N ILE A 23 7.42 -2.21 10.21
CA ILE A 23 7.49 -2.28 8.75
C ILE A 23 6.20 -2.94 8.26
N ALA A 24 5.39 -2.21 7.49
CA ALA A 24 4.19 -2.77 6.90
C ALA A 24 4.54 -3.97 5.99
N PRO A 25 3.73 -5.06 5.97
CA PRO A 25 3.90 -6.18 5.05
C PRO A 25 3.50 -5.78 3.62
N LEU A 26 4.24 -4.82 3.05
CA LEU A 26 3.96 -4.19 1.75
C LEU A 26 3.93 -5.23 0.63
N LYS A 27 4.78 -6.26 0.71
CA LYS A 27 4.86 -7.33 -0.29
C LYS A 27 3.57 -8.14 -0.35
N GLU A 28 3.03 -8.53 0.79
CA GLU A 28 1.77 -9.26 0.92
C GLU A 28 0.60 -8.39 0.47
N MET A 29 0.58 -7.12 0.86
CA MET A 29 -0.48 -6.17 0.48
C MET A 29 -0.50 -5.90 -1.02
N VAL A 30 0.66 -5.71 -1.64
CA VAL A 30 0.79 -5.53 -3.10
C VAL A 30 0.34 -6.80 -3.84
N ALA A 31 0.67 -7.98 -3.33
CA ALA A 31 0.24 -9.25 -3.93
C ALA A 31 -1.30 -9.38 -3.93
N VAL A 32 -1.96 -8.99 -2.83
CA VAL A 32 -3.43 -8.96 -2.74
C VAL A 32 -4.03 -7.94 -3.70
N ALA A 33 -3.49 -6.71 -3.74
CA ALA A 33 -3.98 -5.66 -4.62
C ALA A 33 -3.89 -6.08 -6.10
N LYS A 34 -2.76 -6.67 -6.52
CA LYS A 34 -2.58 -7.22 -7.86
C LYS A 34 -3.58 -8.34 -8.18
N LYS A 35 -3.82 -9.26 -7.23
CA LYS A 35 -4.82 -10.34 -7.39
C LYS A 35 -6.24 -9.80 -7.65
N HIS A 36 -6.55 -8.60 -7.17
CA HIS A 36 -7.86 -7.95 -7.36
C HIS A 36 -7.91 -6.92 -8.49
N GLY A 37 -6.83 -6.81 -9.29
CA GLY A 37 -6.73 -5.83 -10.38
C GLY A 37 -6.73 -4.39 -9.88
N ALA A 38 -6.17 -4.16 -8.68
CA ALA A 38 -6.06 -2.83 -8.08
C ALA A 38 -4.65 -2.25 -8.31
N MET A 39 -4.61 -0.94 -8.52
CA MET A 39 -3.38 -0.15 -8.44
C MET A 39 -2.97 0.02 -6.97
N VAL A 40 -1.68 0.20 -6.71
CA VAL A 40 -1.15 0.47 -5.38
C VAL A 40 -0.39 1.79 -5.41
N LEU A 41 -0.71 2.69 -4.48
CA LEU A 41 0.05 3.88 -4.15
C LEU A 41 0.63 3.71 -2.75
N VAL A 42 1.95 3.84 -2.61
CA VAL A 42 2.62 3.80 -1.31
C VAL A 42 3.08 5.21 -0.97
N ASP A 43 2.63 5.74 0.16
CA ASP A 43 3.09 7.00 0.72
C ASP A 43 4.29 6.74 1.64
N GLU A 44 5.44 7.32 1.29
CA GLU A 44 6.71 7.18 2.01
C GLU A 44 7.10 8.45 2.79
N ALA A 45 6.14 9.28 3.19
CA ALA A 45 6.40 10.51 3.96
C ALA A 45 7.28 10.32 5.21
N HIS A 46 7.30 9.12 5.81
CA HIS A 46 8.09 8.79 7.01
C HIS A 46 9.26 7.82 6.75
N SER A 47 9.45 7.35 5.51
CA SER A 47 10.48 6.34 5.14
C SER A 47 11.59 6.92 4.28
N MET A 48 11.33 8.05 3.60
CA MET A 48 12.31 8.79 2.78
C MET A 48 13.49 9.23 3.64
N GLY A 49 14.51 8.38 3.75
CA GLY A 49 15.74 8.62 4.50
C GLY A 49 16.27 7.44 5.30
N PHE A 50 15.49 6.36 5.51
CA PHE A 50 15.93 5.20 6.32
C PHE A 50 16.00 3.86 5.57
N PHE A 51 15.26 3.69 4.48
CA PHE A 51 15.26 2.44 3.69
C PHE A 51 15.70 2.74 2.26
N GLY A 52 17.01 2.70 2.01
CA GLY A 52 17.58 2.84 0.67
C GLY A 52 19.04 3.26 0.66
N ALA A 53 19.94 2.27 0.69
CA ALA A 53 21.28 2.33 0.11
C ALA A 53 21.35 1.26 -0.99
#